data_AF-A0A926TGA8-F1
#
_entry.id   AF-A0A926TGA8-F1
#
_cell.length_a   1.000
_cell.length_b   1.000
_cell.length_c   1.000
_cell.angle_alpha   90.00
_cell.angle_beta   90.00
_cell.angle_gamma   90.00
#
_symmetry.space_group_name_H-M   'P 1'
#
loop_
_entity.id
_entity.type
_entity.pdbx_description
1 polymer ?
#
loop_
_entity_poly.entity_id
_entity_poly.type
_entity_poly.pdbx_seq_one_letter_code
_entity_poly.pdbx_strand_id
1 'polypeptide(L)'
;WAMYIWSSSSVGRTFPGKEGLVLAMSVGTLLMMPLGVVQAGASLLHPEMLAIGVGVAVVGTVVPYTLEFSALKQLPPKTFGVLMSVEPAIAALVGFLFLGEVLNWQTVLAIAVVTLAAVGATLFGKFNADE
;
A
#
# COMPACT_ATOMS: atom_id res chain seq x y z
N TRP A 1 4.14 -2.78 -12.77
CA TRP A 1 4.55 -3.72 -11.71
C TRP A 1 5.90 -4.37 -11.97
N ALA A 2 6.16 -5.06 -13.09
CA ALA A 2 7.46 -5.71 -13.33
C ALA A 2 8.69 -4.79 -13.16
N MET A 3 8.69 -3.61 -13.80
CA MET A 3 9.73 -2.58 -13.62
C MET A 3 9.85 -2.12 -12.17
N TYR A 4 8.73 -1.90 -11.48
CA TYR A 4 8.71 -1.53 -10.06
C TYR A 4 9.33 -2.62 -9.17
N ILE A 5 8.97 -3.90 -9.36
CA ILE A 5 9.51 -5.01 -8.59
C ILE A 5 11.03 -5.12 -8.81
N TRP A 6 11.47 -5.09 -10.07
CA TRP A 6 12.89 -5.14 -10.41
C TRP A 6 13.66 -3.96 -9.79
N SER A 7 13.20 -2.73 -9.97
CA SER A 7 13.85 -1.54 -9.40
C SER A 7 13.80 -1.53 -7.86
N SER A 8 12.69 -1.95 -7.25
CA SER A 8 12.54 -2.01 -5.79
C SER A 8 13.51 -3.00 -5.15
N SER A 9 13.82 -4.11 -5.83
CA SER A 9 14.79 -5.10 -5.35
C SER A 9 16.22 -4.53 -5.28
N SER A 10 16.57 -3.63 -6.20
CA SER A 10 17.85 -2.93 -6.20
C SER A 10 17.90 -1.84 -5.13
N VAL A 11 16.85 -1.01 -5.04
CA VAL A 11 16.76 0.10 -4.06
C VAL A 11 16.75 -0.43 -2.62
N GLY A 12 16.06 -1.55 -2.36
CA GLY A 12 15.97 -2.17 -1.04
C GLY A 12 17.31 -2.71 -0.49
N ARG A 13 18.30 -2.97 -1.36
CA ARG A 13 19.66 -3.37 -0.95
C ARG A 13 20.54 -2.17 -0.62
N THR A 14 20.25 -1.01 -1.21
CA THR A 14 21.06 0.22 -1.07
C THR A 14 20.62 1.08 0.12
N PHE A 15 19.34 1.04 0.50
CA PHE A 15 18.80 1.81 1.62
C PHE A 15 18.20 0.87 2.70
N PRO A 16 18.96 0.48 3.73
CA PRO A 16 18.51 -0.46 4.77
C PRO A 16 17.52 0.14 5.78
N GLY A 17 17.17 1.42 5.65
CA GLY A 17 16.33 2.16 6.58
C GLY A 17 15.15 2.91 5.94
N LYS A 18 14.57 3.84 6.69
CA LYS A 18 13.42 4.66 6.25
C LYS A 18 13.77 5.69 5.16
N GLU A 19 15.06 5.93 4.94
CA GLU A 19 15.60 6.91 3.98
C GLU A 19 15.12 6.67 2.56
N GLY A 20 15.06 5.41 2.13
CA GLY A 20 14.55 5.05 0.80
C GLY A 20 13.09 5.45 0.61
N LEU A 21 12.25 5.28 1.65
CA LEU A 21 10.85 5.69 1.62
C LEU A 21 10.71 7.21 1.59
N VAL A 22 11.47 7.93 2.42
CA VAL A 22 11.44 9.41 2.44
C VAL A 22 11.85 9.98 1.08
N LEU A 23 12.91 9.43 0.48
CA LEU A 23 13.36 9.85 -0.85
C LEU A 23 12.30 9.55 -1.91
N ALA A 24 11.73 8.35 -1.91
CA ALA A 24 10.68 7.96 -2.86
C ALA A 24 9.44 8.87 -2.74
N MET A 25 9.01 9.18 -1.52
CA MET A 25 7.90 10.09 -1.25
C MET A 25 8.22 11.52 -1.70
N SER A 26 9.46 11.98 -1.49
CA SER A 26 9.91 13.33 -1.89
C SER A 26 9.93 13.47 -3.41
N VAL A 27 10.52 12.49 -4.11
CA VAL A 27 10.56 12.46 -5.57
C VAL A 27 9.16 12.34 -6.14
N GLY A 28 8.33 11.44 -5.61
CA GLY A 28 6.93 11.29 -6.03
C GLY A 28 6.13 12.58 -5.84
N THR A 29 6.33 13.28 -4.72
CA THR A 29 5.71 14.59 -4.46
C THR A 29 6.18 15.62 -5.47
N LEU A 30 7.49 15.75 -5.72
CA LEU A 30 8.03 16.71 -6.70
C LEU A 30 7.52 16.45 -8.12
N LEU A 31 7.34 15.19 -8.50
CA LEU A 31 6.82 14.82 -9.82
C LEU A 31 5.31 15.10 -9.95
N MET A 32 4.53 14.88 -8.89
CA MET A 32 3.08 15.08 -8.91
C MET A 32 2.64 16.51 -8.56
N MET A 33 3.45 17.26 -7.80
CA MET A 33 3.11 18.62 -7.35
C MET A 33 2.78 19.57 -8.51
N PRO A 34 3.51 19.62 -9.63
CA PRO A 34 3.17 20.49 -10.75
C PRO A 34 1.77 20.19 -11.32
N LEU A 35 1.42 18.91 -11.45
CA LEU A 35 0.10 18.49 -11.95
C LEU A 35 -1.01 18.93 -10.98
N GLY A 36 -0.80 18.74 -9.68
CA GLY A 36 -1.72 19.21 -8.65
C GLY A 36 -1.91 20.73 -8.68
N VAL A 37 -0.82 21.50 -8.82
CA VAL A 37 -0.87 22.96 -8.92
C VAL A 37 -1.57 23.42 -10.19
N VAL A 38 -1.34 22.77 -11.34
CA VAL A 38 -2.04 23.10 -12.59
C VAL A 38 -3.53 22.83 -12.48
N GLN A 39 -3.94 21.74 -11.81
CA GLN A 39 -5.34 21.35 -11.73
C GLN A 39 -6.13 22.14 -10.67
N ALA A 40 -5.53 22.39 -9.51
CA ALA A 40 -6.22 23.00 -8.38
C ALA A 40 -5.83 24.48 -8.13
N GLY A 41 -4.70 24.95 -8.66
CA GLY A 41 -4.27 26.35 -8.60
C GLY A 41 -4.23 26.91 -7.17
N ALA A 42 -4.79 28.10 -6.99
CA ALA A 42 -4.86 28.77 -5.68
C ALA A 42 -5.74 28.04 -4.66
N SER A 43 -6.60 27.10 -5.08
CA SER A 43 -7.47 26.39 -4.14
C SER A 43 -6.70 25.50 -3.16
N LEU A 44 -5.49 25.06 -3.55
CA LEU A 44 -4.58 24.30 -2.70
C LEU A 44 -4.12 25.09 -1.47
N LEU A 45 -4.20 26.43 -1.49
CA LEU A 45 -3.79 27.28 -0.38
C LEU A 45 -4.93 27.52 0.62
N HIS A 46 -6.15 27.03 0.36
CA HIS A 46 -7.22 27.11 1.34
C HIS A 46 -6.86 26.25 2.56
N PRO A 47 -6.92 26.82 3.78
CA PRO A 47 -6.59 26.10 5.00
C PRO A 47 -7.37 24.78 5.17
N GLU A 48 -8.63 24.76 4.73
CA GLU A 48 -9.47 23.56 4.78
C GLU A 48 -8.97 22.46 3.84
N MET A 49 -8.58 22.78 2.61
CA MET A 49 -8.00 21.81 1.68
C MET A 49 -6.66 21.28 2.18
N LEU A 50 -5.82 22.14 2.76
CA LEU A 50 -4.56 21.72 3.39
C LEU A 50 -4.83 20.80 4.58
N ALA A 51 -5.80 21.14 5.43
CA ALA A 51 -6.16 20.31 6.58
C ALA A 51 -6.66 18.92 6.16
N ILE A 52 -7.54 18.86 5.15
CA ILE A 52 -8.02 17.59 4.59
C ILE A 52 -6.86 16.82 3.96
N GLY A 53 -6.03 17.47 3.15
CA GLY A 53 -4.87 16.84 2.50
C GLY A 53 -3.88 16.26 3.50
N VAL A 54 -3.59 16.99 4.59
CA VAL A 54 -2.78 16.48 5.70
C VAL A 54 -3.48 15.31 6.39
N GLY A 55 -4.78 15.41 6.65
CA GLY A 55 -5.57 14.31 7.23
C GLY A 55 -5.49 13.03 6.40
N VAL A 56 -5.68 13.14 5.08
CA VAL A 56 -5.56 12.03 4.14
C VAL A 56 -4.13 11.47 4.11
N ALA A 57 -3.11 12.33 4.08
CA ALA A 57 -1.71 11.87 4.08
C ALA A 57 -1.35 11.14 5.38
N VAL A 58 -1.82 11.62 6.53
CA VAL A 58 -1.55 10.99 7.82
C VAL A 58 -2.27 9.65 7.94
N VAL A 59 -3.57 9.62 7.66
CA VAL A 59 -4.40 8.42 7.83
C VAL A 59 -4.13 7.38 6.74
N GLY A 60 -3.93 7.80 5.50
CA GLY A 60 -3.73 6.89 4.36
C GLY A 60 -2.30 6.39 4.17
N THR A 61 -1.31 7.11 4.69
CA THR A 61 0.11 6.82 4.42
C THR A 61 0.94 6.69 5.69
N VAL A 62 0.96 7.73 6.53
CA VAL A 62 1.88 7.76 7.70
C VAL A 62 1.51 6.70 8.74
N VAL A 63 0.25 6.63 9.12
CA VAL A 63 -0.23 5.66 10.13
C VAL A 63 -0.09 4.22 9.60
N PRO A 64 -0.57 3.87 8.40
CA PRO A 64 -0.43 2.51 7.87
C PRO A 64 1.02 2.06 7.76
N TYR A 65 1.91 2.87 7.17
CA TYR A 65 3.32 2.50 7.05
C TYR A 65 4.00 2.37 8.41
N THR A 66 3.67 3.22 9.37
CA THR A 66 4.24 3.10 10.71
C THR A 66 3.83 1.78 11.36
N LEU A 67 2.56 1.40 11.25
CA LEU A 67 2.06 0.12 11.76
C LEU A 67 2.68 -1.06 11.02
N GLU A 68 2.79 -0.99 9.69
CA GLU A 68 3.40 -2.03 8.85
C GLU A 68 4.88 -2.27 9.23
N PHE A 69 5.68 -1.20 9.30
CA PHE A 69 7.09 -1.34 9.71
C PHE A 69 7.23 -1.79 11.16
N SER A 70 6.31 -1.41 12.04
CA SER A 70 6.29 -1.88 13.42
C SER A 70 5.95 -3.38 13.49
N ALA A 71 4.97 -3.83 12.71
CA ALA A 71 4.58 -5.22 12.59
C ALA A 71 5.70 -6.08 12.01
N LEU A 72 6.39 -5.61 10.97
CA LEU A 72 7.55 -6.29 10.37
C LEU A 72 8.68 -6.53 11.38
N LYS A 73 8.85 -5.63 12.36
CA LYS A 73 9.88 -5.78 13.40
C LYS A 73 9.47 -6.68 14.55
N GLN A 74 8.17 -6.89 14.76
CA GLN A 74 7.64 -7.57 15.94
C GLN A 74 7.04 -8.96 15.64
N LEU A 75 6.55 -9.19 14.43
CA LEU A 75 5.86 -10.43 14.06
C LEU A 75 6.78 -11.39 13.31
N PRO A 76 6.63 -12.71 13.51
CA PRO A 76 7.24 -13.70 12.65
C PRO A 76 6.80 -13.51 11.19
N PRO A 77 7.68 -13.72 10.19
CA PRO A 77 7.35 -13.53 8.77
C PRO A 77 6.11 -14.30 8.31
N LYS A 78 5.84 -15.47 8.90
CA LYS A 78 4.64 -16.27 8.60
C LYS A 78 3.35 -15.53 9.00
N THR A 79 3.33 -14.93 10.19
CA THR A 79 2.16 -14.20 10.70
C THR A 79 1.91 -12.92 9.91
N PHE A 80 2.98 -12.19 9.57
CA PHE A 80 2.89 -11.02 8.71
C PHE A 80 2.37 -11.37 7.31
N GLY A 81 2.88 -12.43 6.69
CA GLY A 81 2.40 -12.90 5.39
C GLY A 81 0.92 -13.28 5.38
N VAL A 82 0.41 -13.89 6.47
CA VAL A 82 -1.02 -14.17 6.62
C VAL A 82 -1.83 -12.87 6.70
N LEU A 83 -1.39 -11.88 7.49
CA LEU A 83 -2.07 -10.57 7.57
C LEU A 83 -2.16 -9.89 6.19
N MET A 84 -1.06 -9.88 5.43
CA MET A 84 -1.04 -9.29 4.07
C MET A 84 -1.99 -10.03 3.11
N SER A 85 -2.12 -11.35 3.24
CA SER A 85 -3.01 -12.12 2.36
C SER A 85 -4.50 -11.80 2.57
N VAL A 86 -4.88 -11.31 3.75
CA VAL A 86 -6.26 -10.98 4.12
C VAL A 86 -6.62 -9.53 3.75
N GLU A 87 -5.63 -8.69 3.42
CA GLU A 87 -5.81 -7.29 3.01
C GLU A 87 -6.91 -7.09 1.93
N PRO A 88 -7.00 -7.90 0.85
CA PRO A 88 -8.02 -7.70 -0.17
C PRO A 88 -9.45 -7.86 0.35
N ALA A 89 -9.64 -8.79 1.30
CA ALA A 89 -10.95 -9.03 1.91
C ALA A 89 -11.34 -7.88 2.84
N ILE A 90 -10.38 -7.36 3.62
CA ILE A 90 -10.61 -6.20 4.50
C ILE A 90 -10.87 -4.95 3.67
N ALA A 91 -10.09 -4.71 2.61
CA ALA A 91 -10.28 -3.59 1.70
C ALA A 91 -11.68 -3.59 1.07
N ALA A 92 -12.14 -4.75 0.60
CA ALA A 92 -13.48 -4.90 0.05
C ALA A 92 -14.59 -4.67 1.09
N LEU A 93 -14.40 -5.15 2.32
CA LEU A 93 -15.34 -4.90 3.41
C LEU A 93 -15.42 -3.41 3.77
N VAL A 94 -14.29 -2.72 3.83
CA VAL A 94 -14.22 -1.28 4.09
C VAL A 94 -14.87 -0.50 2.93
N GLY A 95 -14.60 -0.88 1.68
CA GLY A 95 -15.25 -0.29 0.50
C GLY A 95 -16.78 -0.46 0.53
N PHE A 96 -17.26 -1.65 0.86
CA PHE A 96 -18.69 -1.91 1.04
C PHE A 96 -19.31 -1.05 2.15
N LEU A 97 -18.68 -1.00 3.34
CA LEU A 97 -19.25 -0.33 4.51
C LEU A 97 -19.16 1.20 4.45
N PHE A 98 -18.05 1.76 3.96
CA PHE A 98 -17.78 3.20 4.01
C PHE A 98 -18.02 3.90 2.68
N LEU A 99 -17.79 3.22 1.54
CA LEU A 99 -18.00 3.79 0.21
C LEU A 99 -19.34 3.35 -0.41
N GLY A 100 -20.06 2.39 0.21
CA GLY A 100 -21.34 1.90 -0.28
C GLY A 100 -21.23 1.08 -1.57
N GLU A 101 -20.06 0.51 -1.85
CA GLU A 101 -19.83 -0.29 -3.05
C GLU A 101 -20.72 -1.54 -3.07
N VAL A 102 -21.38 -1.83 -4.19
CA VAL A 102 -22.19 -3.05 -4.32
C VAL A 102 -21.28 -4.24 -4.61
N LEU A 103 -21.15 -5.13 -3.63
CA LEU A 103 -20.45 -6.40 -3.79
C LEU A 103 -21.29 -7.38 -4.62
N ASN A 104 -21.15 -7.31 -5.95
CA ASN A 104 -21.74 -8.30 -6.84
C ASN A 104 -21.02 -9.67 -6.68
N TRP A 105 -21.70 -10.75 -7.05
CA TRP A 105 -21.17 -12.12 -6.96
C TRP A 105 -19.81 -12.27 -7.67
N GLN A 106 -19.62 -11.58 -8.80
CA GLN A 106 -18.36 -11.56 -9.54
C GLN A 106 -17.21 -10.94 -8.73
N THR A 107 -17.47 -9.86 -7.99
CA THR A 107 -16.48 -9.18 -7.13
C THR A 107 -16.06 -10.08 -5.98
N VAL A 108 -17.04 -10.74 -5.34
CA VAL A 108 -16.77 -11.68 -4.25
C VAL A 108 -15.90 -12.85 -4.73
N LEU A 109 -16.22 -13.42 -5.90
CA LEU A 109 -15.40 -14.47 -6.50
C LEU A 109 -13.99 -13.98 -6.86
N ALA A 110 -13.86 -12.77 -7.41
CA ALA A 110 -12.56 -12.20 -7.74
C ALA A 110 -11.68 -12.02 -6.49
N ILE A 111 -12.25 -11.49 -5.41
CA ILE A 111 -11.58 -11.36 -4.11
C ILE A 111 -11.15 -12.74 -3.61
N ALA A 112 -12.05 -13.73 -3.60
CA ALA A 112 -11.74 -15.07 -3.16
C ALA A 112 -10.58 -15.70 -3.95
N VAL A 113 -10.58 -15.57 -5.28
CA VAL A 113 -9.52 -16.11 -6.15
C VAL A 113 -8.18 -15.42 -5.87
N VAL A 114 -8.14 -14.09 -5.77
CA VAL A 114 -6.91 -13.34 -5.52
C VAL A 114 -6.36 -13.63 -4.13
N THR A 115 -7.22 -13.66 -3.11
CA THR A 115 -6.83 -14.03 -1.74
C THR A 115 -6.27 -15.45 -1.69
N LEU A 116 -6.94 -16.43 -2.31
CA LEU A 116 -6.45 -17.81 -2.36
C LEU A 116 -5.11 -17.92 -3.11
N ALA A 117 -4.94 -17.19 -4.22
CA ALA A 117 -3.68 -17.14 -4.95
C ALA A 117 -2.55 -16.53 -4.09
N ALA A 118 -2.83 -15.45 -3.35
CA ALA A 118 -1.86 -14.82 -2.45
C ALA A 118 -1.46 -15.74 -1.28
N VAL A 119 -2.43 -16.42 -0.67
CA VAL A 119 -2.18 -17.44 0.36
C VAL A 119 -1.33 -18.58 -0.22
N GLY A 120 -1.70 -19.09 -1.40
CA GLY A 120 -0.95 -20.13 -2.10
C GLY A 120 0.49 -19.73 -2.39
N ALA A 121 0.71 -18.53 -2.95
CA ALA A 121 2.05 -18.03 -3.20
C ALA A 121 2.89 -17.90 -1.92
N THR A 122 2.28 -17.53 -0.79
CA THR A 122 2.96 -17.39 0.51
C THR A 122 3.32 -18.75 1.12
N LEU A 123 2.44 -19.75 0.96
CA LEU A 123 2.65 -21.11 1.48
C LEU A 123 3.61 -21.94 0.61
N PHE A 124 3.47 -21.87 -0.71
CA PHE A 124 4.20 -22.70 -1.68
C PHE A 124 5.43 -22.01 -2.29
N GLY A 125 5.54 -20.67 -2.26
CA GLY A 125 6.69 -19.94 -2.82
C GLY A 125 8.02 -20.20 -2.10
N LYS A 126 8.00 -20.87 -0.94
CA LYS A 126 9.20 -21.32 -0.24
C LYS A 126 9.70 -22.70 -0.65
N PHE A 127 8.92 -23.51 -1.38
CA PHE A 127 9.37 -24.84 -1.81
C PHE A 127 10.44 -24.81 -2.92
N ASN A 128 10.69 -23.65 -3.52
CA ASN A 128 11.58 -23.50 -4.68
C ASN A 128 12.87 -22.71 -4.38
N ALA A 129 13.11 -22.37 -3.10
CA ALA A 129 14.28 -21.59 -2.66
C ALA A 129 15.39 -22.46 -2.02
N ASP A 130 15.16 -23.76 -1.90
CA ASP A 130 16.09 -24.75 -1.29
C ASP A 130 16.61 -25.77 -2.34
N GLU A 131 16.63 -25.41 -3.63
CA GLU A 131 17.26 -26.20 -4.71
C GLU A 131 18.37 -25.41 -5.42
#